data_AF-A0A2E1EMD3-F1
#
_entry.id   AF-A0A2E1EMD3-F1
#
_cell.length_a   1.000
_cell.length_b   1.000
_cell.length_c   1.000
_cell.angle_alpha   90.00
_cell.angle_beta   90.00
_cell.angle_gamma   90.00
#
_symmetry.space_group_name_H-M   'P 1'
#
loop_
_entity.id
_entity.type
_entity.pdbx_description
1 polymer ?
#
loop_
_entity_poly.entity_id
_entity_poly.type
_entity_poly.pdbx_seq_one_letter_code
_entity_poly.pdbx_strand_id
1 'polypeptide(L)'
;MILLNNQPIKTANFNILKNKEIPGAISIDLFPSNFSQVKFEYKGLAPNYKLLNSFKKKKISEEKFISLFNDQLNELNPKNVLDHLESITGDFEPVIMCHGPKTKFCYRHLVADWIVNNLDIKVEEFNSPDFERKDGYLVKKKNPSLFSLED
;
A
#
# COMPACT_ATOMS: atom_id res chain seq x y z
N MET A 1 18.94 -24.87 3.37
CA MET A 1 17.47 -24.72 3.22
C MET A 1 17.23 -23.30 2.75
N ILE A 2 16.99 -23.11 1.45
CA ILE A 2 16.84 -21.78 0.85
C ILE A 2 15.42 -21.31 1.20
N LEU A 3 15.28 -20.39 2.14
CA LEU A 3 14.03 -19.64 2.29
C LEU A 3 14.00 -18.65 1.12
N LEU A 4 13.28 -19.00 0.06
CA LEU A 4 12.89 -18.05 -0.98
C LEU A 4 12.01 -17.00 -0.29
N ASN A 5 12.54 -15.79 -0.08
CA ASN A 5 11.81 -14.62 0.44
C ASN A 5 10.67 -14.26 -0.52
N ASN A 6 9.54 -14.94 -0.39
CA ASN A 6 8.37 -14.77 -1.23
C ASN A 6 7.14 -14.54 -0.37
N GLN A 7 7.21 -13.60 0.59
CA GLN A 7 6.05 -13.12 1.34
C GLN A 7 5.30 -12.12 0.46
N PRO A 8 4.24 -12.51 -0.26
CA PRO A 8 3.77 -11.73 -1.39
C PRO A 8 2.63 -10.83 -0.92
N ILE A 9 2.90 -9.94 0.03
CA ILE A 9 1.94 -8.88 0.34
C ILE A 9 1.77 -7.98 -0.89
N LYS A 10 0.51 -7.68 -1.22
CA LYS A 10 0.17 -6.80 -2.35
C LYS A 10 -0.60 -5.59 -1.89
N THR A 11 -0.72 -4.62 -2.78
CA THR A 11 -1.69 -3.53 -2.65
C THR A 11 -2.71 -3.52 -3.77
N ALA A 12 -3.90 -3.02 -3.50
CA ALA A 12 -4.93 -2.81 -4.52
C ALA A 12 -5.90 -1.68 -4.17
N ASN A 13 -6.56 -1.12 -5.18
CA ASN A 13 -7.74 -0.29 -4.98
C ASN A 13 -8.99 -1.18 -4.80
N PHE A 14 -9.94 -0.78 -3.93
CA PHE A 14 -11.17 -1.55 -3.71
C PHE A 14 -12.01 -1.83 -4.97
N ASN A 15 -11.92 -1.02 -6.03
CA ASN A 15 -12.70 -1.25 -7.25
C ASN A 15 -12.40 -2.59 -7.92
N ILE A 16 -11.25 -3.22 -7.66
CA ILE A 16 -10.97 -4.57 -8.18
C ILE A 16 -11.97 -5.61 -7.66
N LEU A 17 -12.52 -5.40 -6.45
CA LEU A 17 -13.51 -6.28 -5.83
C LEU A 17 -14.84 -6.32 -6.57
N LYS A 18 -15.12 -5.34 -7.44
CA LYS A 18 -16.34 -5.35 -8.27
C LYS A 18 -16.37 -6.51 -9.26
N ASN A 19 -15.19 -7.01 -9.65
CA ASN A 19 -15.05 -7.99 -10.73
C ASN A 19 -14.34 -9.27 -10.27
N LYS A 20 -13.77 -9.30 -9.06
CA LYS A 20 -12.93 -10.39 -8.58
C LYS A 20 -12.94 -10.46 -7.06
N GLU A 21 -13.19 -11.65 -6.51
CA GLU A 21 -13.00 -11.89 -5.08
C GLU A 21 -11.51 -11.91 -4.73
N ILE A 22 -11.16 -11.25 -3.63
CA ILE A 22 -9.81 -11.25 -3.06
C ILE A 22 -9.94 -11.65 -1.60
N PRO A 23 -9.80 -12.95 -1.26
CA PRO A 23 -10.03 -13.45 0.08
C PRO A 23 -9.16 -12.79 1.16
N GLY A 24 -7.92 -12.43 0.83
CA GLY A 24 -6.99 -11.73 1.72
C GLY A 24 -7.09 -10.20 1.69
N ALA A 25 -8.23 -9.63 1.26
CA ALA A 25 -8.42 -8.18 1.22
C ALA A 25 -8.48 -7.57 2.63
N ILE A 26 -7.59 -6.61 2.90
CA ILE A 26 -7.48 -5.89 4.18
C ILE A 26 -7.71 -4.39 3.94
N SER A 27 -8.73 -3.81 4.57
CA SER A 27 -8.90 -2.36 4.58
C SER A 27 -7.88 -1.69 5.51
N ILE A 28 -7.20 -0.65 5.02
CA ILE A 28 -6.40 0.25 5.86
C ILE A 28 -7.01 1.66 5.94
N ASP A 29 -8.31 1.78 5.63
CA ASP A 29 -9.02 3.04 5.72
C ASP A 29 -9.53 3.27 7.15
N LEU A 30 -9.56 4.54 7.59
CA LEU A 30 -10.11 4.89 8.92
C LEU A 30 -11.59 4.49 9.07
N PHE A 31 -12.32 4.49 7.95
CA PHE A 31 -13.73 4.17 7.89
C PHE A 31 -13.93 2.81 7.24
N PRO A 32 -14.97 2.06 7.65
CA PRO A 32 -15.27 0.76 7.06
C PRO A 32 -15.44 0.84 5.53
N SER A 33 -14.99 -0.20 4.84
CA SER A 33 -15.23 -0.33 3.41
C SER A 33 -16.69 -0.66 3.15
N ASN A 34 -17.28 -0.09 2.10
CA ASN A 34 -18.65 -0.44 1.65
C ASN A 34 -18.70 -1.75 0.84
N PHE A 35 -17.57 -2.46 0.70
CA PHE A 35 -17.48 -3.70 -0.06
C PHE A 35 -17.67 -4.89 0.89
N SER A 36 -18.77 -5.63 0.74
CA SER A 36 -19.10 -6.81 1.57
C SER A 36 -18.06 -7.93 1.53
N GLN A 37 -17.20 -7.94 0.52
CA GLN A 37 -16.11 -8.91 0.35
C GLN A 37 -14.90 -8.61 1.26
N VAL A 38 -14.78 -7.39 1.79
CA VAL A 38 -13.67 -7.01 2.68
C VAL A 38 -13.98 -7.49 4.08
N LYS A 39 -13.31 -8.57 4.51
CA LYS A 39 -13.53 -9.21 5.81
C LYS A 39 -12.56 -8.73 6.89
N PHE A 40 -11.45 -8.11 6.49
CA PHE A 40 -10.36 -7.74 7.39
C PHE A 40 -10.11 -6.24 7.37
N GLU A 41 -9.79 -5.67 8.53
CA GLU A 41 -9.40 -4.27 8.69
C GLU A 41 -8.12 -4.18 9.54
N TYR A 42 -7.19 -3.31 9.14
CA TYR A 42 -5.98 -3.03 9.90
C TYR A 42 -5.76 -1.52 10.03
N LYS A 43 -6.49 -0.91 10.96
CA LYS A 43 -6.53 0.56 11.16
C LYS A 43 -5.21 1.16 11.64
N GLY A 44 -4.28 0.35 12.13
CA GLY A 44 -2.93 0.80 12.50
C GLY A 44 -2.15 1.41 11.33
N LEU A 45 -2.47 1.01 10.10
CA LEU A 45 -1.86 1.56 8.87
C LEU A 45 -2.64 2.72 8.26
N ALA A 46 -3.72 3.17 8.89
CA ALA A 46 -4.46 4.34 8.45
C ALA A 46 -3.78 5.63 8.96
N PRO A 47 -3.67 6.70 8.15
CA PRO A 47 -3.31 8.02 8.67
C PRO A 47 -4.30 8.42 9.75
N ASN A 48 -3.84 8.95 10.88
CA ASN A 48 -4.76 9.39 11.93
C ASN A 48 -5.73 10.47 11.41
N TYR A 49 -6.89 10.59 12.06
CA TYR A 49 -7.96 11.48 11.61
C TYR A 49 -7.52 12.94 11.45
N LYS A 50 -6.70 13.46 12.38
CA LYS A 50 -6.21 14.85 12.34
C LYS A 50 -5.38 15.10 11.09
N LEU A 51 -4.47 14.17 10.77
CA LEU A 51 -3.62 14.24 9.59
C LEU A 51 -4.45 14.18 8.30
N LEU A 52 -5.31 13.17 8.18
CA LEU A 52 -6.18 13.00 7.00
C LEU A 52 -7.10 14.21 6.79
N ASN A 53 -7.73 14.72 7.85
CA ASN A 53 -8.63 15.87 7.79
C ASN A 53 -7.88 17.16 7.42
N SER A 54 -6.68 17.37 7.96
CA SER A 54 -5.85 18.54 7.63
C SER A 54 -5.45 18.54 6.16
N PHE A 55 -5.07 17.37 5.63
CA PHE A 55 -4.75 17.20 4.21
C PHE A 55 -5.98 17.41 3.31
N LYS A 56 -7.12 16.78 3.65
CA LYS A 56 -8.39 16.96 2.90
C LYS A 56 -8.85 18.42 2.86
N LYS A 57 -8.65 19.16 3.95
CA LYS A 57 -8.97 20.60 4.05
C LYS A 57 -7.87 21.52 3.48
N LYS A 58 -6.85 20.95 2.82
CA LYS A 58 -5.70 21.68 2.23
C LYS A 58 -4.95 22.58 3.23
N LYS A 59 -4.94 22.20 4.51
CA LYS A 59 -4.21 22.91 5.57
C LYS A 59 -2.72 22.57 5.61
N ILE A 60 -2.34 21.45 4.99
CA ILE A 60 -0.98 20.97 4.85
C ILE A 60 -0.76 20.52 3.40
N SER A 61 0.48 20.60 2.92
CA SER A 61 0.85 20.11 1.60
C SER A 61 0.99 18.58 1.56
N GLU A 62 1.14 18.02 0.36
CA GLU A 62 1.48 16.60 0.16
C GLU A 62 2.80 16.24 0.84
N GLU A 63 3.86 17.06 0.69
CA GLU A 63 5.16 16.77 1.31
C GLU A 63 5.04 16.74 2.84
N LYS A 64 4.28 17.68 3.41
CA LYS A 64 4.05 17.71 4.86
C LYS A 64 3.22 16.52 5.33
N PHE A 65 2.25 16.06 4.53
CA PHE A 65 1.50 14.84 4.84
C PHE A 65 2.41 13.61 4.84
N ILE A 66 3.23 13.45 3.79
CA ILE A 66 4.17 12.32 3.67
C ILE A 66 5.09 12.26 4.88
N SER A 67 5.71 13.38 5.25
CA SER A 67 6.59 13.46 6.43
C SER A 67 5.87 13.04 7.71
N LEU A 68 4.71 13.63 8.02
CA LEU A 68 3.98 13.32 9.25
C LEU A 68 3.43 11.88 9.28
N PHE A 69 3.06 11.34 8.11
CA PHE A 69 2.57 9.97 8.03
C PHE A 69 3.70 8.95 8.18
N ASN A 70 4.88 9.23 7.61
CA ASN A 70 6.07 8.40 7.83
C ASN A 70 6.49 8.39 9.30
N ASP A 71 6.43 9.53 9.99
CA ASP A 71 6.67 9.59 11.44
C ASP A 71 5.71 8.65 12.19
N GLN A 72 4.41 8.68 11.84
CA GLN A 72 3.40 7.78 12.42
C GLN A 72 3.71 6.30 12.12
N LEU A 73 4.11 5.96 10.90
CA LEU A 73 4.45 4.59 10.53
C LEU A 73 5.70 4.09 11.28
N ASN A 74 6.67 4.98 11.52
CA ASN A 74 7.91 4.65 12.24
C ASN A 74 7.71 4.43 13.74
N GLU A 75 6.53 4.73 14.29
CA GLU A 75 6.14 4.30 15.65
C GLU A 75 5.78 2.80 15.70
N LEU A 76 5.54 2.17 14.54
CA LEU A 76 5.18 0.76 14.42
C LEU A 76 6.42 -0.11 14.20
N ASN A 77 6.35 -1.37 14.65
CA ASN A 77 7.33 -2.38 14.26
C ASN A 77 6.88 -3.05 12.95
N PRO A 78 7.65 -2.93 11.85
CA PRO A 78 7.25 -3.42 10.53
C PRO A 78 7.10 -4.94 10.47
N LYS A 79 7.91 -5.69 11.21
CA LYS A 79 7.80 -7.15 11.29
C LYS A 79 6.50 -7.56 11.99
N ASN A 80 6.19 -6.96 13.14
CA ASN A 80 4.95 -7.24 13.85
C ASN A 80 3.71 -6.87 13.00
N VAL A 81 3.79 -5.79 12.22
CA VAL A 81 2.73 -5.42 11.28
C VAL A 81 2.55 -6.53 10.25
N LEU A 82 3.62 -6.99 9.60
CA LEU A 82 3.53 -8.07 8.61
C LEU A 82 2.97 -9.36 9.23
N ASP A 83 3.51 -9.80 10.37
CA ASP A 83 3.06 -10.99 11.09
C ASP A 83 1.57 -10.90 11.43
N HIS A 84 1.08 -9.73 11.84
CA HIS A 84 -0.35 -9.52 12.09
C HIS A 84 -1.18 -9.55 10.81
N LEU A 85 -0.73 -8.94 9.71
CA LEU A 85 -1.45 -8.98 8.44
C LEU A 85 -1.59 -10.41 7.92
N GLU A 86 -0.54 -11.21 8.02
CA GLU A 86 -0.57 -12.64 7.69
C GLU A 86 -1.49 -13.42 8.65
N SER A 87 -1.39 -13.15 9.96
CA SER A 87 -2.23 -13.84 10.95
C SER A 87 -3.72 -13.57 10.76
N ILE A 88 -4.13 -12.35 10.37
CA ILE A 88 -5.56 -12.04 10.18
C ILE A 88 -6.10 -12.62 8.88
N THR A 89 -5.28 -12.77 7.83
CA THR A 89 -5.71 -13.37 6.56
C THR A 89 -5.55 -14.89 6.54
N GLY A 90 -4.83 -15.48 7.49
CA GLY A 90 -4.59 -16.92 7.58
C GLY A 90 -3.83 -17.42 6.35
N ASP A 91 -4.39 -18.40 5.65
CA ASP A 91 -3.75 -18.99 4.46
C ASP A 91 -3.85 -18.12 3.19
N PHE A 92 -4.54 -16.97 3.26
CA PHE A 92 -4.69 -16.06 2.13
C PHE A 92 -3.58 -15.02 2.07
N GLU A 93 -3.07 -14.77 0.86
CA GLU A 93 -2.13 -13.68 0.55
C GLU A 93 -2.70 -12.32 1.00
N PRO A 94 -2.02 -11.58 1.90
CA PRO A 94 -2.46 -10.25 2.32
C PRO A 94 -2.49 -9.25 1.16
N VAL A 95 -3.64 -8.59 0.98
CA VAL A 95 -3.81 -7.51 0.00
C VAL A 95 -4.30 -6.26 0.72
N ILE A 96 -3.40 -5.31 0.95
CA ILE A 96 -3.70 -4.01 1.55
C ILE A 96 -4.53 -3.18 0.56
N MET A 97 -5.65 -2.62 1.02
CA MET A 97 -6.56 -1.86 0.17
C MET A 97 -6.93 -0.49 0.73
N CYS A 98 -7.09 0.49 -0.18
CA CYS A 98 -7.67 1.82 0.09
C CYS A 98 -8.66 2.21 -1.03
N HIS A 99 -9.54 3.18 -0.77
CA HIS A 99 -10.41 3.76 -1.80
C HIS A 99 -9.67 4.57 -2.89
N GLY A 100 -8.44 5.02 -2.63
CA GLY A 100 -7.62 5.83 -3.53
C GLY A 100 -7.30 5.14 -4.86
N PRO A 101 -7.55 5.78 -6.02
CA PRO A 101 -7.24 5.21 -7.34
C PRO A 101 -5.76 4.86 -7.51
N LYS A 102 -5.48 3.83 -8.30
CA LYS A 102 -4.14 3.25 -8.50
C LYS A 102 -3.03 4.28 -8.76
N THR A 103 -3.23 5.27 -9.63
CA THR A 103 -2.17 6.22 -10.06
C THR A 103 -2.29 7.60 -9.42
N LYS A 104 -3.18 7.77 -8.44
CA LYS A 104 -3.34 9.01 -7.69
C LYS A 104 -2.63 8.88 -6.35
N PHE A 105 -2.40 10.02 -5.68
CA PHE A 105 -1.89 10.01 -4.33
C PHE A 105 -2.78 9.14 -3.42
N CYS A 106 -2.22 8.08 -2.84
CA CYS A 106 -2.85 7.33 -1.73
C CYS A 106 -1.79 6.93 -0.72
N TYR A 107 -2.12 7.06 0.56
CA TYR A 107 -1.29 6.58 1.67
C TYR A 107 -1.01 5.07 1.61
N ARG A 108 -1.83 4.27 0.91
CA ARG A 108 -1.52 2.87 0.60
C ARG A 108 -0.17 2.71 -0.11
N HIS A 109 0.20 3.67 -0.96
CA HIS A 109 1.49 3.65 -1.62
C HIS A 109 2.62 3.95 -0.65
N LEU A 110 2.44 4.90 0.27
CA LEU A 110 3.39 5.20 1.34
C LEU A 110 3.57 4.03 2.31
N VAL A 111 2.48 3.33 2.69
CA VAL A 111 2.53 2.12 3.52
C VAL A 111 3.35 1.03 2.84
N ALA A 112 3.13 0.79 1.55
CA ALA A 112 3.89 -0.21 0.82
C ALA A 112 5.37 0.16 0.71
N ASP A 113 5.71 1.42 0.41
CA ASP A 113 7.10 1.89 0.41
C ASP A 113 7.75 1.70 1.78
N TRP A 114 7.03 2.03 2.86
CA TRP A 114 7.50 1.83 4.23
C TRP A 114 7.78 0.35 4.54
N ILE A 115 6.91 -0.58 4.12
CA ILE A 115 7.14 -2.02 4.30
C ILE A 115 8.38 -2.48 3.52
N VAL A 116 8.49 -2.12 2.24
CA VAL A 116 9.64 -2.48 1.37
C VAL A 116 10.94 -1.99 2.00
N ASN A 117 11.00 -0.72 2.39
CA ASN A 117 12.21 -0.09 2.90
C ASN A 117 12.68 -0.65 4.26
N ASN A 118 11.78 -1.26 5.03
CA ASN A 118 12.12 -1.79 6.36
C ASN A 118 12.36 -3.30 6.39
N LEU A 119 11.79 -4.06 5.46
CA LEU A 119 11.81 -5.53 5.51
C LEU A 119 12.53 -6.20 4.32
N ASP A 120 13.00 -5.42 3.34
CA ASP A 120 13.64 -5.94 2.11
C ASP A 120 12.77 -6.99 1.38
N ILE A 121 11.46 -6.73 1.35
CA ILE A 121 10.47 -7.53 0.62
C ILE A 121 9.87 -6.76 -0.54
N LYS A 122 9.29 -7.46 -1.51
CA LYS A 122 8.61 -6.86 -2.66
C LYS A 122 7.12 -6.68 -2.40
N VAL A 123 6.61 -5.45 -2.55
CA VAL A 123 5.17 -5.13 -2.42
C VAL A 123 4.61 -4.55 -3.72
N GLU A 124 4.04 -5.41 -4.55
CA GLU A 124 3.48 -5.03 -5.84
C GLU A 124 2.04 -4.51 -5.73
N GLU A 125 1.66 -3.62 -6.64
CA GLU A 125 0.24 -3.34 -6.87
C GLU A 125 -0.34 -4.44 -7.75
N PHE A 126 -1.51 -4.94 -7.38
CA PHE A 126 -2.20 -6.02 -8.06
C PHE A 126 -2.32 -5.77 -9.57
N ASN A 127 -1.95 -6.77 -10.38
CA ASN A 127 -1.94 -6.73 -11.84
C ASN A 127 -1.23 -5.51 -12.45
N SER A 128 -0.19 -4.99 -11.79
CA SER A 128 0.49 -3.75 -12.19
C SER A 128 2.02 -3.82 -12.09
N PRO A 129 2.69 -4.82 -12.71
CA PRO A 129 4.14 -5.02 -12.58
C PRO A 129 4.98 -3.89 -13.19
N ASP A 130 4.41 -3.17 -14.17
CA ASP A 130 5.07 -2.07 -14.90
C ASP A 130 5.02 -0.73 -14.15
N PHE A 131 4.59 -0.73 -12.90
CA PHE A 131 4.52 0.47 -12.08
C PHE A 131 5.54 0.41 -10.94
N GLU A 132 6.08 1.57 -10.60
CA GLU A 132 6.91 1.81 -9.43
C GLU A 132 6.27 2.88 -8.56
N ARG A 133 6.59 2.87 -7.27
CA ARG A 133 6.06 3.84 -6.32
C ARG A 133 6.99 5.04 -6.23
N LYS A 134 6.39 6.22 -6.09
CA LYS A 134 7.10 7.47 -5.84
C LYS A 134 6.21 8.44 -5.09
N ASP A 135 6.62 8.85 -3.89
CA ASP A 135 5.99 9.91 -3.10
C ASP A 135 4.47 9.75 -2.94
N GLY A 136 3.99 8.51 -2.72
CA GLY A 136 2.56 8.22 -2.57
C GLY A 136 1.79 7.99 -3.87
N TYR A 137 2.48 7.92 -5.02
CA TYR A 137 1.90 7.62 -6.33
C TYR A 137 2.43 6.29 -6.89
N LEU A 138 1.70 5.70 -7.84
CA LEU A 138 2.25 4.72 -8.78
C LEU A 138 2.53 5.37 -10.14
N VAL A 139 3.78 5.31 -10.57
CA VAL A 139 4.28 5.84 -11.84
C VAL A 139 4.64 4.67 -12.75
N LYS A 140 4.37 4.78 -14.05
CA LYS A 140 4.77 3.74 -15.00
C LYS A 140 6.29 3.74 -15.12
N LYS A 141 6.91 2.57 -14.95
CA LYS A 141 8.35 2.37 -15.17
C LYS A 141 8.69 2.84 -16.57
N LYS A 142 9.73 3.67 -16.69
CA LYS A 142 10.30 3.96 -18.00
C LYS A 142 11.05 2.72 -18.44
N ASN A 143 10.58 2.06 -19.49
CA ASN A 143 11.43 1.11 -20.18
C ASN A 143 12.62 1.91 -20.74
N PRO A 144 13.88 1.46 -20.56
CA PRO A 144 14.98 2.06 -21.29
C PRO A 144 14.61 2.05 -22.77
N SER A 145 14.66 3.22 -23.40
CA SER A 145 14.49 3.31 -24.85
C SER A 145 15.53 2.39 -25.49
N LEU A 146 15.09 1.44 -26.33
CA LEU A 146 15.99 0.61 -27.14
C LEU A 146 16.92 1.46 -28.02
N PHE A 147 16.59 2.74 -28.24
CA PHE A 147 17.32 3.71 -29.05
C PHE A 147 18.29 4.60 -28.25
N SER A 148 18.86 4.10 -27.14
CA SER A 148 19.88 4.84 -26.36
C SER A 148 21.28 4.20 -26.42
N LEU A 149 21.51 3.32 -27.40
CA LEU A 149 22.79 2.68 -27.65
C LEU A 149 23.33 2.98 -29.06
N GLU A 150 23.25 4.22 -29.51
CA GLU A 150 24.06 4.72 -30.63
C GLU A 150 24.46 6.15 -30.33
N ASP A 151 25.71 6.33 -29.88
CA ASP A 151 26.64 7.42 -30.21
C ASP A 151 28.03 7.11 -29.61
#